data_AF-A0A1G0RX89-F1
#
_entry.id   AF-A0A1G0RX89-F1
#
_cell.length_a   1.000
_cell.length_b   1.000
_cell.length_c   1.000
_cell.angle_alpha   90.00
_cell.angle_beta   90.00
_cell.angle_gamma   90.00
#
_symmetry.space_group_name_H-M   'P 1'
#
loop_
_entity.id
_entity.type
_entity.pdbx_description
1 polymer ?
#
loop_
_entity_poly.entity_id
_entity_poly.type
_entity_poly.pdbx_seq_one_letter_code
_entity_poly.pdbx_strand_id
1 'polypeptide(L)'
;MIGCSTSDVSQNDSSSDQSISDPEILKKNAVEHFVNGSIAESKGDYSTAIREFNQALAYDTSAGICFALAKNYFAVNKLGNALKYSKLSVTLDSTKIEYQLQLADIFIQARENDSAAVVLEQILAADSTDINTYYKLARLYENTRPLEAIKIYDRLINIIGLDWNVLLRVAELYEKLGYKEKAAESVEGLLEIDPSNIALQKLAIDFYVRNGYNEKALEMLDEMIEVMPDDLEAREKRAQIYINQNDWERASKEFKYIIEKPDVPLEAKVGIGATYFAKSFSDSTALPVAKEFFESIDKDTTYWQVKLYLGAIALNEGNDSLAIENFKYITENASWHVESWIRLGGLYFDNRRYEDAETIMREAIELFPNDFAVNLILGLSLTQQNKAVESKAYLKKAVELNPSDVNSLSAYGFTLSQLQENEEAIEYLNRALRLDPNNVNVLGQLGLIYNNLKMMAESDSLYELALQIDPKNALINNNYAYSLSERDLELERALEMIEIAMAADSSNSSYLDTYGWIFFKLGDYDKAYYYIKKAIDVSDANAVLLEHLGDVLFMQGKTEEALDFWKRALELDSSNETLLNKVSTGAI
;
A
#
# COMPACT_ATOMS: atom_id res chain seq x y z
N MET A 1 -52.30 20.86 -77.60
CA MET A 1 -52.60 20.04 -78.80
C MET A 1 -52.94 18.65 -78.27
N ILE A 2 -54.21 18.23 -78.32
CA ILE A 2 -54.83 17.43 -79.40
C ILE A 2 -54.11 16.07 -79.53
N GLY A 3 -54.77 14.90 -79.38
CA GLY A 3 -56.18 14.59 -79.09
C GLY A 3 -56.32 13.14 -78.58
N CYS A 4 -57.49 12.50 -78.47
CA CYS A 4 -58.83 12.86 -78.94
C CYS A 4 -59.95 12.38 -77.98
N SER A 5 -61.07 13.09 -77.99
CA SER A 5 -62.45 12.63 -77.72
C SER A 5 -62.85 11.51 -78.72
N THR A 6 -63.86 10.65 -78.57
CA THR A 6 -64.99 10.39 -77.64
C THR A 6 -65.49 8.97 -78.04
N SER A 7 -65.97 8.08 -77.16
CA SER A 7 -67.41 7.83 -76.89
C SER A 7 -67.56 6.46 -76.18
N ASP A 8 -68.70 6.05 -75.58
CA ASP A 8 -69.80 6.80 -74.94
C ASP A 8 -70.60 5.92 -73.96
N VAL A 9 -71.01 6.52 -72.84
CA VAL A 9 -72.33 6.47 -72.16
C VAL A 9 -73.03 5.13 -71.82
N SER A 10 -73.59 5.14 -70.59
CA SER A 10 -74.64 4.30 -69.97
C SER A 10 -74.17 3.05 -69.21
N GLN A 11 -74.74 2.66 -68.07
CA GLN A 11 -75.45 3.31 -66.95
C GLN A 11 -75.79 2.13 -66.00
N ASN A 12 -75.78 2.35 -64.68
CA ASN A 12 -76.29 1.41 -63.65
C ASN A 12 -75.52 0.06 -63.55
N ASP A 13 -75.55 -0.70 -62.44
CA ASP A 13 -76.44 -0.68 -61.28
C ASP A 13 -75.71 -0.70 -59.92
N SER A 14 -76.41 -0.24 -58.88
CA SER A 14 -75.99 -0.33 -57.48
C SER A 14 -76.33 -1.69 -56.87
N SER A 15 -75.36 -2.59 -56.70
CA SER A 15 -75.49 -3.73 -55.76
C SER A 15 -74.18 -4.48 -55.52
N SER A 16 -73.51 -4.23 -54.39
CA SER A 16 -72.56 -5.18 -53.76
C SER A 16 -72.03 -4.65 -52.42
N ASP A 17 -72.83 -4.75 -51.36
CA ASP A 17 -72.38 -4.41 -49.99
C ASP A 17 -72.85 -5.46 -48.96
N GLN A 18 -72.85 -6.73 -49.38
CA GLN A 18 -73.31 -7.90 -48.60
C GLN A 18 -72.36 -9.12 -48.64
N SER A 19 -71.15 -9.00 -49.18
CA SER A 19 -70.19 -10.13 -49.27
C SER A 19 -69.14 -10.18 -48.16
N ILE A 20 -69.08 -9.17 -47.28
CA ILE A 20 -67.98 -9.00 -46.31
C ILE A 20 -68.21 -9.78 -45.00
N SER A 21 -69.44 -10.27 -44.75
CA SER A 21 -69.85 -10.88 -43.48
C SER A 21 -70.05 -12.41 -43.51
N ASP A 22 -69.51 -13.11 -44.52
CA ASP A 22 -69.58 -14.58 -44.58
C ASP A 22 -68.54 -15.22 -43.64
N PRO A 23 -68.94 -16.02 -42.63
CA PRO A 23 -68.03 -16.63 -41.66
C PRO A 23 -66.95 -17.53 -42.29
N GLU A 24 -67.22 -18.20 -43.42
CA GLU A 24 -66.21 -19.05 -44.07
C GLU A 24 -65.13 -18.21 -44.78
N ILE A 25 -65.54 -17.10 -45.40
CA ILE A 25 -64.61 -16.17 -46.06
C ILE A 25 -63.73 -15.45 -45.03
N LEU A 26 -64.33 -14.99 -43.93
CA LEU A 26 -63.59 -14.38 -42.82
C LEU A 26 -62.55 -15.34 -42.24
N LYS A 27 -62.93 -16.59 -41.96
CA LYS A 27 -62.02 -17.63 -41.46
C LYS A 27 -60.90 -17.95 -42.45
N LYS A 28 -61.19 -18.00 -43.76
CA LYS A 28 -60.17 -18.21 -44.79
C LYS A 28 -59.14 -17.08 -44.82
N ASN A 29 -59.58 -15.83 -44.79
CA ASN A 29 -58.70 -14.65 -44.79
C ASN A 29 -57.84 -14.59 -43.52
N ALA A 30 -58.40 -14.96 -42.36
CA ALA A 30 -57.65 -15.08 -41.11
C ALA A 30 -56.50 -16.10 -41.20
N VAL A 31 -56.78 -17.28 -41.77
CA VAL A 31 -55.77 -18.34 -41.96
C VAL A 31 -54.67 -17.91 -42.93
N GLU A 32 -55.02 -17.25 -44.03
CA GLU A 32 -54.03 -16.75 -45.01
C GLU A 32 -53.05 -15.76 -44.38
N HIS A 33 -53.56 -14.74 -43.68
CA HIS A 33 -52.72 -13.78 -42.96
C HIS A 33 -51.93 -14.43 -41.80
N PHE A 34 -52.49 -15.40 -41.08
CA PHE A 34 -51.76 -16.11 -40.04
C PHE A 34 -50.59 -16.94 -40.59
N VAL A 35 -50.77 -17.59 -41.75
CA VAL A 35 -49.69 -18.30 -42.45
C VAL A 35 -48.61 -17.34 -42.95
N ASN A 36 -49.01 -16.21 -43.56
CA ASN A 36 -48.07 -15.18 -44.01
C ASN A 36 -47.27 -14.58 -42.84
N GLY A 37 -47.92 -14.31 -41.70
CA GLY A 37 -47.28 -13.85 -40.47
C GLY A 37 -46.29 -14.88 -39.91
N SER A 38 -46.66 -16.16 -39.90
CA SER A 38 -45.78 -17.26 -39.46
C SER A 38 -44.55 -17.42 -40.36
N ILE A 39 -44.71 -17.24 -41.68
CA ILE A 39 -43.59 -17.23 -42.64
C ILE A 39 -42.67 -16.04 -42.40
N ALA A 40 -43.19 -14.85 -42.09
CA ALA A 40 -42.38 -13.70 -41.74
C ALA A 40 -41.63 -13.88 -40.40
N GLU A 41 -42.30 -14.43 -39.38
CA GLU A 41 -41.71 -14.76 -38.07
C GLU A 41 -40.54 -15.75 -38.23
N SER A 42 -40.71 -16.83 -38.98
CA SER A 42 -39.64 -17.82 -39.23
C SER A 42 -38.41 -17.25 -39.95
N LYS A 43 -38.54 -16.08 -40.60
CA LYS A 43 -37.43 -15.35 -41.24
C LYS A 43 -36.84 -14.26 -40.34
N GLY A 44 -37.35 -14.08 -39.13
CA GLY A 44 -36.98 -13.00 -38.21
C GLY A 44 -37.55 -11.63 -38.58
N ASP A 45 -38.46 -11.52 -39.56
CA ASP A 45 -39.14 -10.27 -39.89
C ASP A 45 -40.36 -10.08 -38.99
N TYR A 46 -40.09 -9.77 -37.73
CA TYR A 46 -41.11 -9.50 -36.72
C TYR A 46 -42.03 -8.33 -37.09
N SER A 47 -41.57 -7.37 -37.92
CA SER A 47 -42.37 -6.20 -38.31
C SER A 47 -43.47 -6.59 -39.30
N THR A 48 -43.12 -7.36 -40.34
CA THR A 48 -44.10 -7.92 -41.27
C THR A 48 -44.98 -8.94 -40.56
N ALA A 49 -44.42 -9.80 -39.70
CA ALA A 49 -45.19 -10.77 -38.91
C ALA A 49 -46.29 -10.08 -38.06
N ILE A 50 -45.93 -9.03 -37.31
CA ILE A 50 -46.90 -8.22 -36.55
C ILE A 50 -47.99 -7.65 -37.45
N ARG A 51 -47.65 -7.15 -38.65
CA ARG A 51 -48.65 -6.59 -39.58
C ARG A 51 -49.65 -7.66 -40.02
N GLU A 52 -49.17 -8.79 -40.52
CA GLU A 52 -50.00 -9.89 -41.00
C GLU A 52 -50.85 -10.47 -39.86
N PHE A 53 -50.29 -10.68 -38.66
CA PHE A 53 -51.06 -11.17 -37.52
C PHE A 53 -52.12 -10.17 -37.03
N ASN A 54 -51.91 -8.85 -37.15
CA ASN A 54 -52.98 -7.86 -36.86
C ASN A 54 -54.08 -7.89 -37.93
N GLN A 55 -53.75 -8.20 -39.19
CA GLN A 55 -54.75 -8.42 -40.24
C GLN A 55 -55.54 -9.71 -39.99
N ALA A 56 -54.87 -10.80 -39.59
CA ALA A 56 -55.53 -12.03 -39.15
C ALA A 56 -56.48 -11.78 -37.97
N LEU A 57 -56.05 -10.99 -36.97
CA LEU A 57 -56.85 -10.64 -35.80
C LEU A 57 -58.14 -9.88 -36.14
N ALA A 58 -58.14 -9.09 -37.23
CA ALA A 58 -59.32 -8.37 -37.70
C ALA A 58 -60.40 -9.29 -38.30
N TYR A 59 -60.03 -10.52 -38.68
CA TYR A 59 -60.92 -11.54 -39.25
C TYR A 59 -61.27 -12.66 -38.27
N ASP A 60 -60.36 -13.00 -37.33
CA ASP A 60 -60.57 -14.01 -36.28
C ASP A 60 -59.88 -13.59 -34.97
N THR A 61 -60.61 -13.59 -33.86
CA THR A 61 -60.06 -13.30 -32.52
C THR A 61 -59.82 -14.60 -31.76
N SER A 62 -58.90 -15.43 -32.25
CA SER A 62 -58.50 -16.69 -31.61
C SER A 62 -57.23 -16.55 -30.75
N ALA A 63 -57.11 -17.44 -29.76
CA ALA A 63 -56.00 -17.44 -28.81
C ALA A 63 -54.63 -17.57 -29.49
N GLY A 64 -54.53 -18.38 -30.56
CA GLY A 64 -53.30 -18.59 -31.31
C GLY A 64 -52.78 -17.33 -32.04
N ILE A 65 -53.69 -16.54 -32.63
CA ILE A 65 -53.33 -15.26 -33.26
C ILE A 65 -52.84 -14.26 -32.19
N CYS A 66 -53.52 -14.21 -31.05
CA CYS A 66 -53.13 -13.35 -29.92
C CYS A 66 -51.75 -13.74 -29.35
N PHE A 67 -51.48 -15.04 -29.20
CA PHE A 67 -50.18 -15.57 -28.75
C PHE A 67 -49.04 -15.26 -29.72
N ALA A 68 -49.29 -15.38 -31.03
CA ALA A 68 -48.32 -15.02 -32.07
C ALA A 68 -48.03 -13.50 -32.05
N LEU A 69 -49.07 -12.65 -31.95
CA LEU A 69 -48.88 -11.21 -31.76
C LEU A 69 -48.05 -10.89 -30.51
N ALA A 70 -48.39 -11.51 -29.38
CA ALA A 70 -47.66 -11.32 -28.14
C ALA A 70 -46.17 -11.70 -28.28
N LYS A 71 -45.88 -12.85 -28.87
CA LYS A 71 -44.51 -13.33 -29.15
C LYS A 71 -43.71 -12.33 -29.99
N ASN A 72 -44.29 -11.85 -31.09
CA ASN A 72 -43.60 -10.97 -32.01
C ASN A 72 -43.43 -9.55 -31.43
N TYR A 73 -44.45 -9.01 -30.72
CA TYR A 73 -44.29 -7.75 -29.98
C TYR A 73 -43.27 -7.84 -28.85
N PHE A 74 -43.13 -9.01 -28.20
CA PHE A 74 -42.09 -9.26 -27.21
C PHE A 74 -40.69 -9.25 -27.85
N ALA A 75 -40.52 -9.92 -28.99
CA ALA A 75 -39.26 -9.94 -29.73
C ALA A 75 -38.78 -8.54 -30.17
N VAL A 76 -39.69 -7.61 -30.48
CA VAL A 76 -39.37 -6.20 -30.78
C VAL A 76 -39.40 -5.26 -29.55
N ASN A 77 -39.38 -5.83 -28.33
CA ASN A 77 -39.38 -5.12 -27.04
C ASN A 77 -40.54 -4.11 -26.87
N LYS A 78 -41.72 -4.39 -27.44
CA LYS A 78 -42.95 -3.59 -27.29
C LYS A 78 -43.82 -4.17 -26.18
N LEU A 79 -43.29 -4.16 -24.95
CA LEU A 79 -43.85 -4.85 -23.78
C LEU A 79 -45.34 -4.56 -23.53
N GLY A 80 -45.80 -3.31 -23.68
CA GLY A 80 -47.22 -2.98 -23.50
C GLY A 80 -48.18 -3.70 -24.47
N ASN A 81 -47.77 -3.86 -25.75
CA ASN A 81 -48.55 -4.62 -26.73
C ASN A 81 -48.40 -6.12 -26.51
N ALA A 82 -47.18 -6.59 -26.19
CA ALA A 82 -46.93 -7.99 -25.86
C ALA A 82 -47.83 -8.45 -24.70
N LEU A 83 -47.88 -7.65 -23.62
CA LEU A 83 -48.69 -7.92 -22.45
C LEU A 83 -50.19 -7.87 -22.72
N LYS A 84 -50.66 -6.90 -23.52
CA LYS A 84 -52.06 -6.81 -23.97
C LYS A 84 -52.49 -8.10 -24.67
N TYR A 85 -51.74 -8.54 -25.68
CA TYR A 85 -52.12 -9.70 -26.48
C TYR A 85 -51.89 -11.03 -25.74
N SER A 86 -50.89 -11.12 -24.85
CA SER A 86 -50.63 -12.32 -24.04
C SER A 86 -51.71 -12.54 -22.98
N LYS A 87 -52.17 -11.46 -22.31
CA LYS A 87 -53.35 -11.52 -21.43
C LYS A 87 -54.60 -11.97 -22.20
N LEU A 88 -54.77 -11.52 -23.45
CA LEU A 88 -55.89 -11.93 -24.30
C LEU A 88 -55.79 -13.40 -24.73
N SER A 89 -54.62 -13.92 -25.11
CA SER A 89 -54.46 -15.34 -25.45
C SER A 89 -54.79 -16.27 -24.28
N VAL A 90 -54.34 -15.95 -23.07
CA VAL A 90 -54.65 -16.74 -21.85
C VAL A 90 -56.12 -16.59 -21.44
N THR A 91 -56.77 -15.47 -21.76
CA THR A 91 -58.23 -15.30 -21.51
C THR A 91 -59.08 -16.11 -22.49
N LEU A 92 -58.63 -16.25 -23.74
CA LEU A 92 -59.34 -17.00 -24.79
C LEU A 92 -59.11 -18.52 -24.69
N ASP A 93 -57.93 -18.94 -24.24
CA ASP A 93 -57.60 -20.33 -23.91
C ASP A 93 -56.68 -20.37 -22.68
N SER A 94 -57.30 -20.58 -21.51
CA SER A 94 -56.60 -20.69 -20.23
C SER A 94 -56.05 -22.09 -19.96
N THR A 95 -56.30 -23.08 -20.82
CA THR A 95 -55.87 -24.47 -20.62
C THR A 95 -54.45 -24.72 -21.13
N LYS A 96 -53.93 -23.84 -22.00
CA LYS A 96 -52.65 -24.04 -22.67
C LYS A 96 -51.50 -23.40 -21.88
N ILE A 97 -50.70 -24.26 -21.21
CA ILE A 97 -49.52 -23.88 -20.41
C ILE A 97 -48.53 -23.00 -21.20
N GLU A 98 -48.34 -23.24 -22.51
CA GLU A 98 -47.48 -22.44 -23.39
C GLU A 98 -47.85 -20.93 -23.38
N TYR A 99 -49.15 -20.62 -23.35
CA TYR A 99 -49.65 -19.24 -23.34
C TYR A 99 -49.42 -18.58 -21.97
N GLN A 100 -49.59 -19.35 -20.89
CA GLN A 100 -49.30 -18.90 -19.53
C GLN A 100 -47.80 -18.66 -19.31
N LEU A 101 -46.93 -19.56 -19.80
CA LEU A 101 -45.47 -19.41 -19.72
C LEU A 101 -44.99 -18.14 -20.42
N GLN A 102 -45.48 -17.86 -21.63
CA GLN A 102 -45.16 -16.62 -22.33
C GLN A 102 -45.67 -15.39 -21.56
N LEU A 103 -46.87 -15.45 -20.98
CA LEU A 103 -47.40 -14.36 -20.16
C LEU A 103 -46.51 -14.09 -18.93
N ALA A 104 -46.06 -15.14 -18.25
CA ALA A 104 -45.11 -15.03 -17.14
C ALA A 104 -43.77 -14.41 -17.58
N ASP A 105 -43.19 -14.85 -18.71
CA ASP A 105 -41.93 -14.30 -19.24
C ASP A 105 -42.06 -12.82 -19.62
N ILE A 106 -43.21 -12.41 -20.19
CA ILE A 106 -43.50 -11.00 -20.48
C ILE A 106 -43.63 -10.18 -19.19
N PHE A 107 -44.31 -10.70 -18.16
CA PHE A 107 -44.41 -10.05 -16.85
C PHE A 107 -43.04 -9.89 -16.17
N ILE A 108 -42.18 -10.92 -16.20
CA ILE A 108 -40.82 -10.88 -15.66
C ILE A 108 -39.99 -9.78 -16.36
N GLN A 109 -40.02 -9.74 -17.70
CA GLN A 109 -39.31 -8.70 -18.47
C GLN A 109 -39.87 -7.29 -18.21
N ALA A 110 -41.19 -7.17 -17.97
CA ALA A 110 -41.84 -5.93 -17.55
C ALA A 110 -41.59 -5.55 -16.07
N ARG A 111 -40.89 -6.40 -15.30
CA ARG A 111 -40.67 -6.29 -13.85
C ARG A 111 -41.95 -6.35 -13.00
N GLU A 112 -43.04 -6.88 -13.55
CA GLU A 112 -44.29 -7.16 -12.84
C GLU A 112 -44.21 -8.51 -12.11
N ASN A 113 -43.26 -8.63 -11.17
CA ASN A 113 -42.89 -9.90 -10.57
C ASN A 113 -44.04 -10.60 -9.81
N ASP A 114 -44.88 -9.86 -9.08
CA ASP A 114 -46.05 -10.46 -8.41
C ASP A 114 -47.07 -11.02 -9.42
N SER A 115 -47.27 -10.34 -10.56
CA SER A 115 -48.12 -10.81 -11.66
C SER A 115 -47.56 -12.08 -12.30
N ALA A 116 -46.24 -12.12 -12.55
CA ALA A 116 -45.56 -13.31 -13.07
C ALA A 116 -45.68 -14.50 -12.12
N ALA A 117 -45.49 -14.28 -10.82
CA ALA A 117 -45.57 -15.33 -9.81
C ALA A 117 -46.95 -15.99 -9.77
N VAL A 118 -48.03 -15.21 -9.81
CA VAL A 118 -49.41 -15.73 -9.87
C VAL A 118 -49.63 -16.63 -11.09
N VAL A 119 -49.07 -16.29 -12.26
CA VAL A 119 -49.21 -17.12 -13.47
C VAL A 119 -48.39 -18.41 -13.36
N LEU A 120 -47.18 -18.35 -12.80
CA LEU A 120 -46.35 -19.54 -12.57
C LEU A 120 -46.97 -20.47 -11.50
N GLU A 121 -47.57 -19.91 -10.45
CA GLU A 121 -48.32 -20.67 -9.44
C GLU A 121 -49.58 -21.34 -10.04
N GLN A 122 -50.25 -20.71 -11.00
CA GLN A 122 -51.35 -21.32 -11.77
C GLN A 122 -50.88 -22.48 -12.66
N ILE A 123 -49.72 -22.36 -13.31
CA ILE A 123 -49.12 -23.46 -14.09
C ILE A 123 -48.83 -24.64 -13.15
N LEU A 124 -48.20 -24.42 -12.00
CA LEU A 124 -47.89 -25.49 -11.03
C LEU A 124 -49.14 -26.11 -10.37
N ALA A 125 -50.27 -25.41 -10.36
CA ALA A 125 -51.55 -25.97 -9.92
C ALA A 125 -52.21 -26.88 -10.98
N ALA A 126 -51.85 -26.72 -12.26
CA ALA A 126 -52.30 -27.57 -13.36
C ALA A 126 -51.34 -28.73 -13.65
N ASP A 127 -50.03 -28.48 -13.57
CA ASP A 127 -48.95 -29.47 -13.69
C ASP A 127 -47.94 -29.27 -12.55
N SER A 128 -48.08 -30.08 -11.49
CA SER A 128 -47.18 -30.06 -10.33
C SER A 128 -45.85 -30.77 -10.58
N THR A 129 -45.49 -31.05 -11.83
CA THR A 129 -44.22 -31.70 -12.23
C THR A 129 -43.36 -30.85 -13.19
N ASP A 130 -43.81 -29.65 -13.57
CA ASP A 130 -43.04 -28.73 -14.43
C ASP A 130 -41.82 -28.11 -13.72
N ILE A 131 -40.70 -28.83 -13.83
CA ILE A 131 -39.34 -28.46 -13.39
C ILE A 131 -38.97 -27.01 -13.75
N ASN A 132 -39.27 -26.59 -14.99
CA ASN A 132 -38.88 -25.27 -15.49
C ASN A 132 -39.72 -24.16 -14.84
N THR A 133 -41.02 -24.39 -14.61
CA THR A 133 -41.87 -23.46 -13.88
C THR A 133 -41.48 -23.35 -12.41
N TYR A 134 -41.16 -24.47 -11.74
CA TYR A 134 -40.58 -24.43 -10.37
C TYR A 134 -39.31 -23.57 -10.31
N TYR A 135 -38.36 -23.80 -11.22
CA TYR A 135 -37.11 -23.04 -11.27
C TYR A 135 -37.36 -21.55 -11.53
N LYS A 136 -38.21 -21.20 -12.52
CA LYS A 136 -38.58 -19.80 -12.81
C LYS A 136 -39.22 -19.10 -11.60
N LEU A 137 -40.14 -19.76 -10.91
CA LEU A 137 -40.83 -19.18 -9.75
C LEU A 137 -39.87 -18.99 -8.55
N ALA A 138 -39.00 -19.96 -8.28
CA ALA A 138 -38.00 -19.84 -7.23
C ALA A 138 -37.00 -18.70 -7.52
N ARG A 139 -36.46 -18.64 -8.74
CA ARG A 139 -35.58 -17.55 -9.23
C ARG A 139 -36.20 -16.17 -9.05
N LEU A 140 -37.52 -16.04 -9.27
CA LEU A 140 -38.26 -14.80 -9.14
C LEU A 140 -38.38 -14.31 -7.68
N TYR A 141 -38.42 -15.25 -6.73
CA TYR A 141 -38.54 -14.97 -5.30
C TYR A 141 -37.20 -14.84 -4.56
N GLU A 142 -36.05 -15.26 -5.12
CA GLU A 142 -34.73 -15.19 -4.45
C GLU A 142 -34.41 -13.85 -3.78
N ASN A 143 -34.75 -12.74 -4.43
CA ASN A 143 -34.40 -11.40 -3.97
C ASN A 143 -35.48 -10.73 -3.10
N THR A 144 -36.74 -11.15 -3.22
CA THR A 144 -37.90 -10.51 -2.57
C THR A 144 -38.51 -11.35 -1.45
N ARG A 145 -38.45 -12.68 -1.56
CA ARG A 145 -39.05 -13.67 -0.65
C ARG A 145 -38.14 -14.91 -0.57
N PRO A 146 -36.88 -14.80 -0.13
CA PRO A 146 -35.88 -15.89 -0.22
C PRO A 146 -36.31 -17.17 0.51
N LEU A 147 -37.04 -17.08 1.63
CA LEU A 147 -37.58 -18.25 2.32
C LEU A 147 -38.68 -18.98 1.54
N GLU A 148 -39.46 -18.28 0.71
CA GLU A 148 -40.41 -18.95 -0.19
C GLU A 148 -39.70 -19.54 -1.42
N ALA A 149 -38.68 -18.86 -1.94
CA ALA A 149 -37.82 -19.42 -3.01
C ALA A 149 -37.20 -20.75 -2.59
N ILE A 150 -36.65 -20.83 -1.37
CA ILE A 150 -36.12 -22.07 -0.78
C ILE A 150 -37.19 -23.16 -0.75
N LYS A 151 -38.41 -22.90 -0.22
CA LYS A 151 -39.48 -23.92 -0.20
C LYS A 151 -39.88 -24.42 -1.60
N ILE A 152 -39.76 -23.58 -2.63
CA ILE A 152 -40.04 -23.96 -4.02
C ILE A 152 -38.90 -24.83 -4.57
N TYR A 153 -37.65 -24.50 -4.24
CA TYR A 153 -36.49 -25.35 -4.52
C TYR A 153 -36.55 -26.69 -3.77
N ASP A 154 -36.96 -26.72 -2.51
CA ASP A 154 -37.18 -27.97 -1.75
C ASP A 154 -38.22 -28.85 -2.44
N ARG A 155 -39.34 -28.28 -2.90
CA ARG A 155 -40.36 -29.01 -3.70
C ARG A 155 -39.79 -29.53 -5.02
N LEU A 156 -38.93 -28.74 -5.68
CA LEU A 156 -38.27 -29.16 -6.92
C LEU A 156 -37.32 -30.35 -6.67
N ILE A 157 -36.48 -30.30 -5.63
CA ILE A 157 -35.60 -31.40 -5.21
C ILE A 157 -36.42 -32.67 -4.91
N ASN A 158 -37.59 -32.56 -4.27
CA ASN A 158 -38.48 -33.70 -4.04
C ASN A 158 -39.06 -34.33 -5.33
N ILE A 159 -39.03 -33.62 -6.47
CA ILE A 159 -39.50 -34.12 -7.77
C ILE A 159 -38.33 -34.73 -8.58
N ILE A 160 -37.17 -34.07 -8.61
CA ILE A 160 -36.05 -34.43 -9.51
C ILE A 160 -34.90 -35.18 -8.82
N GLY A 161 -34.88 -35.21 -7.48
CA GLY A 161 -33.73 -35.63 -6.69
C GLY A 161 -32.78 -34.47 -6.39
N LEU A 162 -31.59 -34.79 -5.86
CA LEU A 162 -30.52 -33.82 -5.63
C LEU A 162 -30.02 -33.26 -6.98
N ASP A 163 -30.13 -31.94 -7.17
CA ASP A 163 -29.59 -31.24 -8.34
C ASP A 163 -28.57 -30.18 -7.91
N TRP A 164 -27.42 -30.20 -8.59
CA TRP A 164 -26.29 -29.30 -8.35
C TRP A 164 -26.67 -27.81 -8.39
N ASN A 165 -27.44 -27.40 -9.40
CA ASN A 165 -27.78 -26.00 -9.60
C ASN A 165 -28.78 -25.51 -8.55
N VAL A 166 -29.73 -26.37 -8.18
CA VAL A 166 -30.74 -26.05 -7.17
C VAL A 166 -30.11 -25.98 -5.78
N LEU A 167 -29.34 -27.00 -5.37
CA LEU A 167 -28.69 -27.03 -4.06
C LEU A 167 -27.71 -25.89 -3.85
N LEU A 168 -26.94 -25.49 -4.88
CA LEU A 168 -26.05 -24.34 -4.79
C LEU A 168 -26.84 -23.03 -4.53
N ARG A 169 -27.98 -22.83 -5.19
CA ARG A 169 -28.85 -21.66 -4.93
C ARG A 169 -29.45 -21.71 -3.52
N VAL A 170 -29.86 -22.89 -3.04
CA VAL A 170 -30.39 -23.04 -1.67
C VAL A 170 -29.30 -22.74 -0.63
N ALA A 171 -28.07 -23.21 -0.84
CA ALA A 171 -26.91 -22.90 -0.01
C ALA A 171 -26.61 -21.38 0.02
N GLU A 172 -26.51 -20.73 -1.14
CA GLU A 172 -26.29 -19.28 -1.27
C GLU A 172 -27.40 -18.46 -0.57
N LEU A 173 -28.67 -18.89 -0.68
CA LEU A 173 -29.79 -18.21 -0.03
C LEU A 173 -29.77 -18.39 1.48
N TYR A 174 -29.47 -19.59 2.00
CA TYR A 174 -29.31 -19.81 3.43
C TYR A 174 -28.08 -19.06 4.00
N GLU A 175 -26.96 -19.01 3.27
CA GLU A 175 -25.77 -18.22 3.62
C GLU A 175 -26.11 -16.72 3.73
N LYS A 176 -26.78 -16.16 2.71
CA LYS A 176 -27.24 -14.76 2.69
C LYS A 176 -28.22 -14.41 3.81
N LEU A 177 -28.98 -15.39 4.31
CA LEU A 177 -29.90 -15.25 5.44
C LEU A 177 -29.23 -15.51 6.81
N GLY A 178 -27.97 -15.95 6.84
CA GLY A 178 -27.24 -16.28 8.06
C GLY A 178 -27.59 -17.65 8.67
N TYR A 179 -28.35 -18.49 7.96
CA TYR A 179 -28.70 -19.86 8.40
C TYR A 179 -27.58 -20.85 8.04
N LYS A 180 -26.42 -20.70 8.68
CA LYS A 180 -25.18 -21.39 8.32
C LYS A 180 -25.31 -22.92 8.31
N GLU A 181 -26.05 -23.49 9.27
CA GLU A 181 -26.22 -24.94 9.40
C GLU A 181 -27.01 -25.51 8.22
N LYS A 182 -28.07 -24.82 7.78
CA LYS A 182 -28.88 -25.22 6.62
C LYS A 182 -28.17 -25.01 5.29
N ALA A 183 -27.32 -23.99 5.21
CA ALA A 183 -26.42 -23.81 4.09
C ALA A 183 -25.41 -24.98 4.03
N ALA A 184 -24.88 -25.43 5.18
CA ALA A 184 -24.01 -26.60 5.26
C ALA A 184 -24.74 -27.90 4.86
N GLU A 185 -25.97 -28.16 5.33
CA GLU A 185 -26.80 -29.29 4.86
C GLU A 185 -26.96 -29.31 3.33
N SER A 186 -27.14 -28.13 2.73
CA SER A 186 -27.27 -27.99 1.27
C SER A 186 -25.95 -28.29 0.54
N VAL A 187 -24.81 -27.93 1.14
CA VAL A 187 -23.46 -28.22 0.61
C VAL A 187 -23.08 -29.69 0.80
N GLU A 188 -23.50 -30.32 1.89
CA GLU A 188 -23.35 -31.77 2.09
C GLU A 188 -24.13 -32.53 1.00
N GLY A 189 -25.36 -32.11 0.69
CA GLY A 189 -26.12 -32.64 -0.45
C GLY A 189 -25.46 -32.44 -1.82
N LEU A 190 -24.63 -31.39 -2.00
CA LEU A 190 -23.83 -31.24 -3.23
C LEU A 190 -22.73 -32.30 -3.33
N LEU A 191 -22.11 -32.67 -2.20
CA LEU A 191 -21.06 -33.69 -2.13
C LEU A 191 -21.64 -35.10 -2.28
N GLU A 192 -22.89 -35.35 -1.87
CA GLU A 192 -23.56 -36.65 -2.08
C GLU A 192 -23.80 -36.99 -3.57
N ILE A 193 -23.92 -35.99 -4.45
CA ILE A 193 -24.15 -36.21 -5.90
C ILE A 193 -22.95 -36.90 -6.56
N ASP A 194 -21.75 -36.41 -6.29
CA ASP A 194 -20.48 -37.01 -6.74
C ASP A 194 -19.37 -36.68 -5.73
N PRO A 195 -19.13 -37.55 -4.73
CA PRO A 195 -18.12 -37.33 -3.71
C PRO A 195 -16.69 -37.21 -4.26
N SER A 196 -16.45 -37.71 -5.49
CA SER A 196 -15.13 -37.70 -6.14
C SER A 196 -14.83 -36.44 -6.95
N ASN A 197 -15.82 -35.57 -7.12
CA ASN A 197 -15.71 -34.42 -8.00
C ASN A 197 -15.05 -33.23 -7.29
N ILE A 198 -13.77 -33.03 -7.64
CA ILE A 198 -12.86 -32.02 -7.11
C ILE A 198 -13.45 -30.60 -7.16
N ALA A 199 -14.23 -30.26 -8.19
CA ALA A 199 -14.83 -28.93 -8.29
C ALA A 199 -15.88 -28.68 -7.20
N LEU A 200 -16.60 -29.73 -6.80
CA LEU A 200 -17.61 -29.66 -5.73
C LEU A 200 -16.92 -29.63 -4.36
N GLN A 201 -15.87 -30.44 -4.19
CA GLN A 201 -15.02 -30.43 -3.00
C GLN A 201 -14.42 -29.03 -2.76
N LYS A 202 -13.81 -28.40 -3.78
CA LYS A 202 -13.27 -27.04 -3.68
C LYS A 202 -14.34 -26.01 -3.31
N LEU A 203 -15.54 -26.09 -3.91
CA LEU A 203 -16.64 -25.19 -3.59
C LEU A 203 -17.16 -25.36 -2.15
N ALA A 204 -17.23 -26.60 -1.67
CA ALA A 204 -17.60 -26.92 -0.28
C ALA A 204 -16.55 -26.41 0.71
N ILE A 205 -15.25 -26.61 0.42
CA ILE A 205 -14.14 -26.04 1.21
C ILE A 205 -14.27 -24.50 1.28
N ASP A 206 -14.49 -23.83 0.15
CA ASP A 206 -14.65 -22.36 0.12
C ASP A 206 -15.90 -21.88 0.88
N PHE A 207 -16.97 -22.66 0.89
CA PHE A 207 -18.14 -22.39 1.72
C PHE A 207 -17.80 -22.56 3.22
N TYR A 208 -17.15 -23.66 3.60
CA TYR A 208 -16.80 -23.96 4.99
C TYR A 208 -15.82 -22.93 5.56
N VAL A 209 -14.78 -22.55 4.82
CA VAL A 209 -13.82 -21.50 5.22
C VAL A 209 -14.52 -20.15 5.43
N ARG A 210 -15.34 -19.70 4.46
CA ARG A 210 -16.07 -18.41 4.59
C ARG A 210 -17.06 -18.38 5.75
N ASN A 211 -17.61 -19.54 6.13
CA ASN A 211 -18.57 -19.63 7.23
C ASN A 211 -17.94 -19.97 8.59
N GLY A 212 -16.63 -20.25 8.64
CA GLY A 212 -15.88 -20.55 9.87
C GLY A 212 -15.92 -22.02 10.29
N TYR A 213 -16.36 -22.93 9.43
CA TYR A 213 -16.35 -24.37 9.64
C TYR A 213 -14.95 -24.96 9.37
N ASN A 214 -13.95 -24.41 10.05
CA ASN A 214 -12.53 -24.68 9.77
C ASN A 214 -12.16 -26.17 9.93
N GLU A 215 -12.76 -26.89 10.88
CA GLU A 215 -12.49 -28.32 11.09
C GLU A 215 -12.90 -29.17 9.88
N LYS A 216 -14.13 -28.99 9.36
CA LYS A 216 -14.61 -29.65 8.13
C LYS A 216 -13.77 -29.27 6.91
N ALA A 217 -13.39 -28.00 6.79
CA ALA A 217 -12.54 -27.53 5.70
C ALA A 217 -11.15 -28.19 5.75
N LEU A 218 -10.54 -28.33 6.94
CA LEU A 218 -9.25 -29.00 7.12
C LEU A 218 -9.33 -30.50 6.83
N GLU A 219 -10.37 -31.19 7.30
CA GLU A 219 -10.59 -32.62 7.01
C GLU A 219 -10.65 -32.89 5.48
N MET A 220 -11.47 -32.11 4.76
CA MET A 220 -11.53 -32.20 3.30
C MET A 220 -10.22 -31.83 2.60
N LEU A 221 -9.50 -30.83 3.09
CA LEU A 221 -8.20 -30.42 2.54
C LEU A 221 -7.12 -31.48 2.79
N ASP A 222 -7.15 -32.16 3.93
CA ASP A 222 -6.21 -33.24 4.26
C ASP A 222 -6.42 -34.45 3.34
N GLU A 223 -7.67 -34.91 3.14
CA GLU A 223 -8.00 -35.95 2.16
C GLU A 223 -7.60 -35.55 0.73
N MET A 224 -7.94 -34.31 0.34
CA MET A 224 -7.65 -33.82 -1.01
C MET A 224 -6.15 -33.71 -1.29
N ILE A 225 -5.34 -33.29 -0.31
CA ILE A 225 -3.88 -33.19 -0.42
C ILE A 225 -3.20 -34.56 -0.31
N GLU A 226 -3.81 -35.56 0.34
CA GLU A 226 -3.34 -36.96 0.29
C GLU A 226 -3.47 -37.54 -1.13
N VAL A 227 -4.59 -37.28 -1.82
CA VAL A 227 -4.82 -37.74 -3.20
C VAL A 227 -4.08 -36.89 -4.24
N MET A 228 -3.98 -35.57 -4.02
CA MET A 228 -3.31 -34.62 -4.92
C MET A 228 -2.28 -33.75 -4.16
N PRO A 229 -1.09 -34.29 -3.84
CA PRO A 229 -0.07 -33.58 -3.05
C PRO A 229 0.46 -32.28 -3.67
N ASP A 230 0.26 -32.10 -4.97
CA ASP A 230 0.66 -30.93 -5.77
C ASP A 230 -0.49 -29.92 -6.03
N ASP A 231 -1.69 -30.09 -5.45
CA ASP A 231 -2.72 -29.04 -5.51
C ASP A 231 -2.32 -27.86 -4.59
N LEU A 232 -1.68 -26.87 -5.19
CA LEU A 232 -1.14 -25.70 -4.47
C LEU A 232 -2.25 -24.82 -3.92
N GLU A 233 -3.42 -24.76 -4.58
CA GLU A 233 -4.58 -24.01 -4.12
C GLU A 233 -5.15 -24.61 -2.83
N ALA A 234 -5.23 -25.94 -2.74
CA ALA A 234 -5.61 -26.63 -1.51
C ALA A 234 -4.63 -26.34 -0.36
N ARG A 235 -3.32 -26.40 -0.63
CA ARG A 235 -2.29 -26.09 0.37
C ARG A 235 -2.35 -24.64 0.85
N GLU A 236 -2.57 -23.69 -0.06
CA GLU A 236 -2.73 -22.28 0.27
C GLU A 236 -3.97 -22.04 1.15
N LYS A 237 -5.12 -22.66 0.82
CA LYS A 237 -6.32 -22.61 1.69
C LYS A 237 -6.05 -23.21 3.07
N ARG A 238 -5.36 -24.36 3.14
CA ARG A 238 -4.97 -24.98 4.43
C ARG A 238 -4.06 -24.06 5.26
N ALA A 239 -3.08 -23.44 4.62
CA ALA A 239 -2.18 -22.47 5.26
C ALA A 239 -2.93 -21.23 5.77
N GLN A 240 -3.89 -20.70 5.00
CA GLN A 240 -4.72 -19.57 5.41
C GLN A 240 -5.64 -19.90 6.59
N ILE A 241 -6.20 -21.12 6.66
CA ILE A 241 -6.97 -21.58 7.84
C ILE A 241 -6.06 -21.61 9.07
N TYR A 242 -4.85 -22.15 8.95
CA TYR A 242 -3.88 -22.16 10.04
C TYR A 242 -3.49 -20.74 10.50
N ILE A 243 -3.26 -19.79 9.58
CA ILE A 243 -3.06 -18.36 9.91
C ILE A 243 -4.27 -17.80 10.67
N ASN A 244 -5.50 -18.08 10.22
CA ASN A 244 -6.73 -17.61 10.88
C ASN A 244 -6.91 -18.21 12.29
N GLN A 245 -6.33 -19.38 12.55
CA GLN A 245 -6.26 -20.03 13.87
C GLN A 245 -5.01 -19.61 14.68
N ASN A 246 -4.16 -18.73 14.12
CA ASN A 246 -2.86 -18.31 14.67
C ASN A 246 -1.84 -19.47 14.84
N ASP A 247 -1.99 -20.57 14.08
CA ASP A 247 -1.01 -21.66 13.96
C ASP A 247 -0.02 -21.37 12.82
N TRP A 248 0.88 -20.43 13.07
CA TRP A 248 1.89 -20.00 12.10
C TRP A 248 2.94 -21.08 11.79
N GLU A 249 3.10 -22.09 12.65
CA GLU A 249 4.05 -23.20 12.48
C GLU A 249 3.55 -24.24 11.48
N ARG A 250 2.24 -24.52 11.44
CA ARG A 250 1.67 -25.36 10.38
C ARG A 250 1.54 -24.61 9.07
N ALA A 251 1.13 -23.34 9.11
CA ALA A 251 1.08 -22.49 7.92
C ALA A 251 2.44 -22.42 7.20
N SER A 252 3.55 -22.32 7.94
CA SER A 252 4.88 -22.18 7.34
C SER A 252 5.32 -23.44 6.59
N LYS A 253 4.87 -24.63 7.02
CA LYS A 253 5.18 -25.91 6.36
C LYS A 253 4.51 -26.03 4.99
N GLU A 254 3.26 -25.57 4.87
CA GLU A 254 2.58 -25.48 3.58
C GLU A 254 3.21 -24.42 2.67
N PHE A 255 3.46 -23.23 3.22
CA PHE A 255 4.03 -22.13 2.46
C PHE A 255 5.47 -22.39 1.99
N LYS A 256 6.27 -23.12 2.76
CA LYS A 256 7.57 -23.62 2.31
C LYS A 256 7.44 -24.52 1.08
N TYR A 257 6.50 -25.47 1.13
CA TYR A 257 6.22 -26.35 -0.02
C TYR A 257 5.81 -25.56 -1.27
N ILE A 258 5.00 -24.50 -1.11
CA ILE A 258 4.57 -23.63 -2.21
C ILE A 258 5.74 -22.81 -2.77
N ILE A 259 6.60 -22.24 -1.91
CA ILE A 259 7.77 -21.44 -2.35
C ILE A 259 8.77 -22.27 -3.15
N GLU A 260 8.96 -23.55 -2.82
CA GLU A 260 9.88 -24.46 -3.51
C GLU A 260 9.40 -24.88 -4.92
N LYS A 261 8.17 -24.54 -5.34
CA LYS A 261 7.61 -24.93 -6.65
C LYS A 261 8.00 -23.98 -7.78
N PRO A 262 8.47 -24.47 -8.94
CA PRO A 262 9.01 -23.62 -10.01
C PRO A 262 7.92 -22.87 -10.81
N ASP A 263 6.68 -23.34 -10.78
CA ASP A 263 5.51 -22.82 -11.48
C ASP A 263 4.74 -21.75 -10.69
N VAL A 264 5.03 -21.59 -9.40
CA VAL A 264 4.45 -20.53 -8.57
C VAL A 264 5.06 -19.17 -8.94
N PRO A 265 4.24 -18.15 -9.29
CA PRO A 265 4.73 -16.81 -9.62
C PRO A 265 5.59 -16.22 -8.50
N LEU A 266 6.66 -15.52 -8.88
CA LEU A 266 7.63 -14.95 -7.94
C LEU A 266 6.97 -13.97 -6.97
N GLU A 267 6.01 -13.19 -7.45
CA GLU A 267 5.23 -12.23 -6.67
C GLU A 267 4.44 -12.92 -5.54
N ALA A 268 3.92 -14.13 -5.78
CA ALA A 268 3.24 -14.92 -4.76
C ALA A 268 4.24 -15.42 -3.69
N LYS A 269 5.41 -15.92 -4.11
CA LYS A 269 6.49 -16.33 -3.19
C LYS A 269 6.95 -15.17 -2.30
N VAL A 270 7.16 -14.00 -2.88
CA VAL A 270 7.53 -12.77 -2.16
C VAL A 270 6.40 -12.35 -1.21
N GLY A 271 5.13 -12.43 -1.62
CA GLY A 271 3.96 -12.14 -0.77
C GLY A 271 3.89 -13.02 0.48
N ILE A 272 4.19 -14.31 0.35
CA ILE A 272 4.29 -15.26 1.47
C ILE A 272 5.41 -14.84 2.43
N GLY A 273 6.63 -14.59 1.94
CA GLY A 273 7.74 -14.10 2.76
C GLY A 273 7.42 -12.79 3.47
N ALA A 274 6.77 -11.86 2.76
CA ALA A 274 6.36 -10.56 3.28
C ALA A 274 5.30 -10.68 4.39
N THR A 275 4.43 -11.70 4.33
CA THR A 275 3.44 -11.96 5.39
C THR A 275 4.14 -12.39 6.70
N TYR A 276 5.16 -13.25 6.63
CA TYR A 276 5.95 -13.61 7.80
C TYR A 276 6.82 -12.44 8.31
N PHE A 277 7.37 -11.61 7.41
CA PHE A 277 8.08 -10.40 7.81
C PHE A 277 7.15 -9.39 8.50
N ALA A 278 5.94 -9.17 8.00
CA ALA A 278 4.94 -8.32 8.64
C ALA A 278 4.49 -8.88 10.01
N LYS A 279 4.32 -10.20 10.12
CA LYS A 279 4.04 -10.89 11.40
C LYS A 279 5.16 -10.65 12.43
N SER A 280 6.42 -10.55 11.99
CA SER A 280 7.58 -10.38 12.88
C SER A 280 7.56 -9.11 13.75
N PHE A 281 6.89 -8.04 13.31
CA PHE A 281 6.69 -6.82 14.12
C PHE A 281 5.80 -7.05 15.36
N SER A 282 4.99 -8.11 15.36
CA SER A 282 4.14 -8.51 16.50
C SER A 282 4.67 -9.74 17.25
N ASP A 283 5.56 -10.51 16.61
CA ASP A 283 5.96 -11.85 17.05
C ASP A 283 7.31 -12.23 16.43
N SER A 284 8.39 -12.01 17.19
CA SER A 284 9.76 -12.18 16.73
C SER A 284 10.09 -13.58 16.22
N THR A 285 9.30 -14.61 16.57
CA THR A 285 9.49 -15.98 16.10
C THR A 285 9.22 -16.15 14.59
N ALA A 286 8.52 -15.20 13.96
CA ALA A 286 8.29 -15.21 12.52
C ALA A 286 9.47 -14.68 11.68
N LEU A 287 10.41 -13.91 12.28
CA LEU A 287 11.54 -13.33 11.55
C LEU A 287 12.48 -14.39 10.94
N PRO A 288 12.88 -15.47 11.65
CA PRO A 288 13.71 -16.52 11.06
C PRO A 288 13.00 -17.26 9.92
N VAL A 289 11.67 -17.42 9.99
CA VAL A 289 10.87 -18.06 8.92
C VAL A 289 10.81 -17.16 7.69
N ALA A 290 10.59 -15.84 7.87
CA ALA A 290 10.65 -14.87 6.78
C ALA A 290 12.03 -14.88 6.11
N LYS A 291 13.11 -14.93 6.91
CA LYS A 291 14.49 -15.03 6.42
C LYS A 291 14.71 -16.30 5.61
N GLU A 292 14.33 -17.48 6.13
CA GLU A 292 14.43 -18.76 5.41
C GLU A 292 13.69 -18.72 4.06
N PHE A 293 12.49 -18.13 4.04
CA PHE A 293 11.71 -17.98 2.81
C PHE A 293 12.42 -17.08 1.79
N PHE A 294 12.89 -15.89 2.20
CA PHE A 294 13.61 -15.00 1.29
C PHE A 294 14.96 -15.58 0.84
N GLU A 295 15.74 -16.23 1.71
CA GLU A 295 16.98 -16.94 1.35
C GLU A 295 16.72 -18.14 0.42
N SER A 296 15.55 -18.76 0.48
CA SER A 296 15.15 -19.79 -0.49
C SER A 296 14.83 -19.19 -1.85
N ILE A 297 14.08 -18.08 -1.88
CA ILE A 297 13.69 -17.39 -3.11
C ILE A 297 14.92 -16.78 -3.82
N ASP A 298 15.84 -16.17 -3.07
CA ASP A 298 17.03 -15.47 -3.56
C ASP A 298 18.00 -16.37 -4.37
N LYS A 299 17.96 -17.69 -4.17
CA LYS A 299 18.77 -18.65 -4.93
C LYS A 299 18.36 -18.74 -6.40
N ASP A 300 17.06 -18.52 -6.68
CA ASP A 300 16.45 -18.70 -7.99
C ASP A 300 16.11 -17.36 -8.67
N THR A 301 16.41 -16.21 -8.04
CA THR A 301 16.07 -14.89 -8.59
C THR A 301 17.03 -13.77 -8.21
N THR A 302 17.09 -12.75 -9.06
CA THR A 302 17.79 -11.47 -8.84
C THR A 302 16.84 -10.34 -8.42
N TYR A 303 15.63 -10.68 -7.98
CA TYR A 303 14.55 -9.71 -7.79
C TYR A 303 14.77 -8.81 -6.57
N TRP A 304 14.83 -7.50 -6.82
CA TRP A 304 15.19 -6.46 -5.86
C TRP A 304 14.34 -6.46 -4.58
N GLN A 305 13.07 -6.89 -4.62
CA GLN A 305 12.22 -6.97 -3.42
C GLN A 305 12.76 -7.99 -2.40
N VAL A 306 13.30 -9.12 -2.87
CA VAL A 306 13.90 -10.15 -2.01
C VAL A 306 15.09 -9.56 -1.26
N LYS A 307 15.97 -8.86 -1.99
CA LYS A 307 17.10 -8.11 -1.42
C LYS A 307 16.64 -7.01 -0.46
N LEU A 308 15.52 -6.32 -0.73
CA LEU A 308 14.98 -5.30 0.18
C LEU A 308 14.61 -5.91 1.53
N TYR A 309 13.90 -7.04 1.53
CA TYR A 309 13.55 -7.75 2.76
C TYR A 309 14.78 -8.34 3.45
N LEU A 310 15.70 -8.99 2.72
CA LEU A 310 16.95 -9.50 3.31
C LEU A 310 17.81 -8.39 3.94
N GLY A 311 17.90 -7.23 3.31
CA GLY A 311 18.59 -6.05 3.87
C GLY A 311 17.88 -5.51 5.12
N ALA A 312 16.55 -5.47 5.14
CA ALA A 312 15.77 -5.06 6.31
C ALA A 312 15.85 -6.06 7.48
N ILE A 313 15.93 -7.37 7.18
CA ILE A 313 16.17 -8.42 8.16
C ILE A 313 17.60 -8.29 8.72
N ALA A 314 18.60 -8.08 7.87
CA ALA A 314 19.99 -7.89 8.29
C ALA A 314 20.15 -6.65 9.20
N LEU A 315 19.45 -5.54 8.91
CA LEU A 315 19.36 -4.38 9.81
C LEU A 315 18.80 -4.76 11.19
N ASN A 316 17.74 -5.57 11.24
CA ASN A 316 17.13 -5.99 12.50
C ASN A 316 18.04 -6.93 13.32
N GLU A 317 18.86 -7.73 12.64
CA GLU A 317 19.90 -8.58 13.24
C GLU A 317 21.17 -7.80 13.64
N GLY A 318 21.28 -6.49 13.34
CA GLY A 318 22.48 -5.69 13.56
C GLY A 318 23.66 -6.05 12.64
N ASN A 319 23.38 -6.66 11.48
CA ASN A 319 24.36 -7.07 10.49
C ASN A 319 24.43 -6.05 9.34
N ASP A 320 24.98 -4.88 9.65
CA ASP A 320 25.15 -3.77 8.70
C ASP A 320 25.91 -4.16 7.44
N SER A 321 26.87 -5.09 7.53
CA SER A 321 27.63 -5.56 6.35
C SER A 321 26.74 -6.26 5.34
N LEU A 322 25.85 -7.17 5.80
CA LEU A 322 24.89 -7.85 4.94
C LEU A 322 23.76 -6.90 4.47
N ALA A 323 23.37 -5.93 5.30
CA ALA A 323 22.42 -4.90 4.91
C ALA A 323 22.96 -4.01 3.77
N ILE A 324 24.21 -3.56 3.89
CA ILE A 324 24.95 -2.81 2.85
C ILE A 324 25.02 -3.60 1.56
N GLU A 325 25.39 -4.89 1.60
CA GLU A 325 25.45 -5.75 0.41
C GLU A 325 24.10 -5.83 -0.30
N ASN A 326 23.02 -6.09 0.45
CA ASN A 326 21.68 -6.20 -0.11
C ASN A 326 21.15 -4.88 -0.69
N PHE A 327 21.33 -3.75 -0.01
CA PHE A 327 20.87 -2.46 -0.54
C PHE A 327 21.72 -2.00 -1.73
N LYS A 328 23.04 -2.24 -1.72
CA LYS A 328 23.92 -1.97 -2.86
C LYS A 328 23.52 -2.76 -4.10
N TYR A 329 23.13 -4.02 -3.93
CA TYR A 329 22.59 -4.81 -5.04
C TYR A 329 21.36 -4.12 -5.68
N ILE A 330 20.46 -3.56 -4.86
CA ILE A 330 19.25 -2.88 -5.35
C ILE A 330 19.59 -1.57 -6.04
N THR A 331 20.53 -0.77 -5.53
CA THR A 331 20.94 0.48 -6.19
C THR A 331 21.56 0.22 -7.57
N GLU A 332 22.29 -0.88 -7.74
CA GLU A 332 22.88 -1.30 -9.02
C GLU A 332 21.86 -1.90 -10.02
N ASN A 333 20.86 -2.66 -9.55
CA ASN A 333 19.96 -3.45 -10.43
C ASN A 333 18.53 -2.88 -10.55
N ALA A 334 18.10 -2.04 -9.61
CA ALA A 334 16.81 -1.37 -9.60
C ALA A 334 16.99 0.09 -9.12
N SER A 335 17.89 0.81 -9.80
CA SER A 335 18.32 2.17 -9.46
C SER A 335 17.19 3.21 -9.29
N TRP A 336 16.00 2.94 -9.85
CA TRP A 336 14.77 3.71 -9.66
C TRP A 336 14.18 3.63 -8.23
N HIS A 337 14.66 2.71 -7.38
CA HIS A 337 14.17 2.51 -6.01
C HIS A 337 14.92 3.41 -5.00
N VAL A 338 14.51 4.67 -4.90
CA VAL A 338 15.13 5.71 -4.05
C VAL A 338 15.36 5.30 -2.60
N GLU A 339 14.43 4.55 -2.00
CA GLU A 339 14.50 4.09 -0.61
C GLU A 339 15.72 3.19 -0.33
N SER A 340 16.20 2.45 -1.33
CA SER A 340 17.43 1.64 -1.18
C SER A 340 18.69 2.49 -1.21
N TRP A 341 18.71 3.56 -2.00
CA TRP A 341 19.79 4.55 -1.95
C TRP A 341 19.84 5.23 -0.59
N ILE A 342 18.69 5.70 -0.07
CA ILE A 342 18.57 6.34 1.24
C ILE A 342 19.08 5.39 2.35
N ARG A 343 18.66 4.12 2.34
CA ARG A 343 19.12 3.12 3.32
C ARG A 343 20.62 2.84 3.24
N LEU A 344 21.18 2.75 2.03
CA LEU A 344 22.61 2.52 1.83
C LEU A 344 23.45 3.73 2.27
N GLY A 345 23.04 4.95 1.88
CA GLY A 345 23.71 6.19 2.27
C GLY A 345 23.64 6.45 3.78
N GLY A 346 22.46 6.22 4.38
CA GLY A 346 22.26 6.29 5.83
C GLY A 346 23.14 5.29 6.58
N LEU A 347 23.19 4.03 6.14
CA LEU A 347 24.07 3.02 6.74
C LEU A 347 25.55 3.39 6.69
N TYR A 348 26.03 3.96 5.57
CA TYR A 348 27.41 4.45 5.51
C TYR A 348 27.63 5.65 6.44
N PHE A 349 26.68 6.59 6.50
CA PHE A 349 26.76 7.75 7.39
C PHE A 349 26.79 7.36 8.87
N ASP A 350 25.89 6.46 9.31
CA ASP A 350 25.80 5.96 10.68
C ASP A 350 27.07 5.18 11.10
N ASN A 351 27.65 4.42 10.16
CA ASN A 351 28.95 3.76 10.32
C ASN A 351 30.16 4.72 10.19
N ARG A 352 29.95 6.03 10.12
CA ARG A 352 30.96 7.09 9.95
C ARG A 352 31.83 6.96 8.68
N ARG A 353 31.35 6.25 7.68
CA ARG A 353 31.97 6.08 6.35
C ARG A 353 31.50 7.19 5.42
N TYR A 354 31.84 8.43 5.76
CA TYR A 354 31.28 9.61 5.10
C TYR A 354 31.65 9.73 3.62
N GLU A 355 32.82 9.23 3.23
CA GLU A 355 33.28 9.17 1.84
C GLU A 355 32.47 8.16 0.99
N ASP A 356 32.11 7.01 1.58
CA ASP A 356 31.23 6.02 0.93
C ASP A 356 29.79 6.57 0.82
N ALA A 357 29.31 7.22 1.88
CA ALA A 357 27.99 7.88 1.89
C ALA A 357 27.91 8.99 0.83
N GLU A 358 28.94 9.85 0.73
CA GLU A 358 29.05 10.86 -0.33
C GLU A 358 29.05 10.22 -1.72
N THR A 359 29.86 9.17 -1.94
CA THR A 359 29.98 8.50 -3.24
C THR A 359 28.62 7.98 -3.72
N ILE A 360 27.92 7.23 -2.87
CA ILE A 360 26.60 6.66 -3.19
C ILE A 360 25.52 7.74 -3.32
N MET A 361 25.56 8.80 -2.50
CA MET A 361 24.57 9.89 -2.61
C MET A 361 24.81 10.79 -3.82
N ARG A 362 26.05 10.92 -4.32
CA ARG A 362 26.33 11.57 -5.61
C ARG A 362 25.80 10.77 -6.80
N GLU A 363 25.73 9.44 -6.72
CA GLU A 363 25.03 8.64 -7.73
C GLU A 363 23.50 8.77 -7.61
N ALA A 364 22.98 8.71 -6.37
CA ALA A 364 21.54 8.84 -6.11
C ALA A 364 20.96 10.19 -6.56
N ILE A 365 21.69 11.30 -6.38
CA ILE A 365 21.17 12.65 -6.65
C ILE A 365 21.04 12.97 -8.15
N GLU A 366 21.78 12.28 -9.03
CA GLU A 366 21.58 12.36 -10.48
C GLU A 366 20.23 11.78 -10.92
N LEU A 367 19.72 10.78 -10.17
CA LEU A 367 18.41 10.16 -10.39
C LEU A 367 17.29 10.88 -9.62
N PHE A 368 17.58 11.36 -8.41
CA PHE A 368 16.61 11.93 -7.48
C PHE A 368 16.99 13.34 -6.97
N PRO A 369 17.21 14.33 -7.85
CA PRO A 369 17.73 15.66 -7.47
C PRO A 369 16.80 16.48 -6.56
N ASN A 370 15.52 16.08 -6.46
CA ASN A 370 14.51 16.70 -5.59
C ASN A 370 14.06 15.77 -4.45
N ASP A 371 14.77 14.68 -4.16
CA ASP A 371 14.49 13.90 -2.96
C ASP A 371 15.11 14.56 -1.71
N PHE A 372 14.33 14.64 -0.64
CA PHE A 372 14.73 15.31 0.60
C PHE A 372 15.85 14.56 1.32
N ALA A 373 15.73 13.24 1.46
CA ALA A 373 16.67 12.43 2.23
C ALA A 373 18.01 12.30 1.49
N VAL A 374 18.00 12.16 0.16
CA VAL A 374 19.22 12.15 -0.67
C VAL A 374 20.00 13.47 -0.51
N ASN A 375 19.33 14.62 -0.61
CA ASN A 375 19.96 15.93 -0.41
C ASN A 375 20.48 16.11 1.03
N LEU A 376 19.72 15.66 2.03
CA LEU A 376 20.10 15.76 3.44
C LEU A 376 21.32 14.89 3.77
N ILE A 377 21.33 13.62 3.39
CA ILE A 377 22.43 12.69 3.68
C ILE A 377 23.71 13.11 2.95
N LEU A 378 23.61 13.56 1.69
CA LEU A 378 24.77 14.09 0.96
C LEU A 378 25.35 15.32 1.66
N GLY A 379 24.50 16.29 2.01
CA GLY A 379 24.90 17.49 2.73
C GLY A 379 25.56 17.19 4.08
N LEU A 380 24.93 16.35 4.91
CA LEU A 380 25.50 15.91 6.18
C LEU A 380 26.86 15.21 6.00
N SER A 381 26.98 14.31 5.01
CA SER A 381 28.24 13.60 4.72
C SER A 381 29.37 14.54 4.30
N LEU A 382 29.05 15.61 3.57
CA LEU A 382 30.00 16.66 3.18
C LEU A 382 30.39 17.55 4.38
N THR A 383 29.42 17.92 5.23
CA THR A 383 29.68 18.70 6.47
C THR A 383 30.61 17.93 7.41
N GLN A 384 30.40 16.63 7.60
CA GLN A 384 31.28 15.78 8.44
C GLN A 384 32.71 15.66 7.90
N GLN A 385 32.91 15.83 6.59
CA GLN A 385 34.23 15.89 5.94
C GLN A 385 34.82 17.31 5.87
N ASN A 386 34.22 18.30 6.56
CA ASN A 386 34.58 19.73 6.49
C ASN A 386 34.45 20.36 5.08
N LYS A 387 33.71 19.73 4.15
CA LYS A 387 33.43 20.25 2.80
C LYS A 387 32.24 21.23 2.81
N ALA A 388 32.27 22.21 3.72
CA ALA A 388 31.13 23.09 4.01
C ALA A 388 30.62 23.86 2.77
N VAL A 389 31.52 24.28 1.87
CA VAL A 389 31.17 25.00 0.64
C VAL A 389 30.28 24.18 -0.29
N GLU A 390 30.58 22.88 -0.46
CA GLU A 390 29.76 21.97 -1.26
C GLU A 390 28.47 21.59 -0.53
N SER A 391 28.57 21.28 0.77
CA SER A 391 27.43 20.92 1.62
C SER A 391 26.31 21.96 1.59
N LYS A 392 26.66 23.26 1.61
CA LYS A 392 25.72 24.39 1.59
C LYS A 392 24.65 24.24 0.51
N ALA A 393 25.02 23.81 -0.70
CA ALA A 393 24.07 23.69 -1.81
C ALA A 393 23.02 22.60 -1.56
N TYR A 394 23.45 21.43 -1.09
CA TYR A 394 22.58 20.27 -0.86
C TYR A 394 21.73 20.43 0.41
N LEU A 395 22.28 20.97 1.49
CA LEU A 395 21.51 21.26 2.71
C LEU A 395 20.49 22.38 2.49
N LYS A 396 20.83 23.43 1.72
CA LYS A 396 19.84 24.43 1.30
C LYS A 396 18.68 23.78 0.54
N LYS A 397 19.00 22.87 -0.39
CA LYS A 397 18.00 22.14 -1.16
C LYS A 397 17.13 21.24 -0.28
N ALA A 398 17.69 20.57 0.73
CA ALA A 398 16.93 19.81 1.72
C ALA A 398 15.94 20.71 2.51
N VAL A 399 16.40 21.89 2.95
CA VAL A 399 15.54 22.89 3.63
C VAL A 399 14.45 23.46 2.71
N GLU A 400 14.73 23.63 1.41
CA GLU A 400 13.71 24.04 0.43
C GLU A 400 12.65 22.94 0.20
N LEU A 401 13.05 21.67 0.25
CA LEU A 401 12.16 20.51 0.06
C LEU A 401 11.32 20.20 1.31
N ASN A 402 11.86 20.40 2.51
CA ASN A 402 11.13 20.27 3.78
C ASN A 402 11.45 21.42 4.75
N PRO A 403 10.79 22.59 4.60
CA PRO A 403 11.09 23.79 5.41
C PRO A 403 10.79 23.69 6.91
N SER A 404 10.20 22.58 7.34
CA SER A 404 9.79 22.27 8.72
C SER A 404 10.62 21.17 9.39
N ASP A 405 11.62 20.60 8.71
CA ASP A 405 12.49 19.61 9.33
C ASP A 405 13.62 20.27 10.14
N VAL A 406 13.62 20.03 11.45
CA VAL A 406 14.56 20.61 12.42
C VAL A 406 16.01 20.21 12.10
N ASN A 407 16.24 18.99 11.64
CA ASN A 407 17.59 18.47 11.39
C ASN A 407 18.24 19.15 10.18
N SER A 408 17.53 19.32 9.07
CA SER A 408 18.00 20.03 7.88
C SER A 408 18.22 21.52 8.15
N LEU A 409 17.33 22.17 8.91
CA LEU A 409 17.51 23.56 9.36
C LEU A 409 18.75 23.72 10.25
N SER A 410 18.97 22.80 11.19
CA SER A 410 20.15 22.75 12.06
C SER A 410 21.43 22.54 11.27
N ALA A 411 21.47 21.52 10.40
CA ALA A 411 22.62 21.20 9.58
C ALA A 411 23.00 22.35 8.63
N TYR A 412 22.00 22.99 8.01
CA TYR A 412 22.23 24.14 7.14
C TYR A 412 22.74 25.35 7.93
N GLY A 413 22.14 25.66 9.08
CA GLY A 413 22.61 26.73 9.97
C GLY A 413 24.04 26.51 10.48
N PHE A 414 24.38 25.28 10.89
CA PHE A 414 25.75 24.91 11.27
C PHE A 414 26.74 25.08 10.11
N THR A 415 26.37 24.62 8.92
CA THR A 415 27.22 24.74 7.71
C THR A 415 27.42 26.19 7.28
N LEU A 416 26.39 27.04 7.42
CA LEU A 416 26.52 28.49 7.23
C LEU A 416 27.50 29.12 8.24
N SER A 417 27.46 28.71 9.51
CA SER A 417 28.41 29.20 10.52
C SER A 417 29.85 28.78 10.25
N GLN A 418 30.08 27.55 9.77
CA GLN A 418 31.42 27.11 9.30
C GLN A 418 31.95 27.99 8.15
N LEU A 419 31.06 28.55 7.32
CA LEU A 419 31.39 29.50 6.25
C LEU A 419 31.44 30.96 6.71
N GLN A 420 31.35 31.22 8.02
CA GLN A 420 31.28 32.54 8.66
C GLN A 420 30.03 33.37 8.31
N GLU A 421 29.02 32.77 7.67
CA GLU A 421 27.74 33.38 7.32
C GLU A 421 26.77 33.38 8.51
N ASN A 422 27.24 33.92 9.64
CA ASN A 422 26.61 33.78 10.95
C ASN A 422 25.20 34.42 11.03
N GLU A 423 24.92 35.48 10.25
CA GLU A 423 23.59 36.11 10.24
C GLU A 423 22.50 35.18 9.66
N GLU A 424 22.75 34.55 8.50
CA GLU A 424 21.82 33.52 7.98
C GLU A 424 21.78 32.31 8.93
N ALA A 425 22.92 31.87 9.45
CA ALA A 425 22.98 30.73 10.39
C ALA A 425 22.03 30.92 11.58
N ILE A 426 22.07 32.10 12.20
CA ILE A 426 21.17 32.49 13.30
C ILE A 426 19.70 32.47 12.86
N GLU A 427 19.36 32.88 11.64
CA GLU A 427 17.97 32.83 11.15
C GLU A 427 17.45 31.37 11.06
N TYR A 428 18.22 30.48 10.44
CA TYR A 428 17.83 29.07 10.26
C TYR A 428 17.80 28.30 11.59
N LEU A 429 18.73 28.55 12.51
CA LEU A 429 18.71 27.95 13.84
C LEU A 429 17.53 28.48 14.69
N ASN A 430 17.21 29.77 14.61
CA ASN A 430 16.00 30.30 15.25
C ASN A 430 14.71 29.77 14.60
N ARG A 431 14.71 29.40 13.31
CA ARG A 431 13.58 28.66 12.70
C ARG A 431 13.45 27.26 13.27
N ALA A 432 14.56 26.54 13.45
CA ALA A 432 14.58 25.23 14.09
C ALA A 432 14.05 25.30 15.54
N LEU A 433 14.49 26.27 16.35
CA LEU A 433 13.98 26.48 17.73
C LEU A 433 12.51 26.92 17.80
N ARG A 434 11.93 27.48 16.73
CA ARG A 434 10.47 27.74 16.68
C ARG A 434 9.64 26.47 16.47
N LEU A 435 10.26 25.41 15.96
CA LEU A 435 9.63 24.11 15.71
C LEU A 435 9.88 23.14 16.88
N ASP A 436 11.11 23.13 17.40
CA ASP A 436 11.51 22.39 18.60
C ASP A 436 12.31 23.32 19.55
N PRO A 437 11.63 24.02 20.48
CA PRO A 437 12.29 24.96 21.40
C PRO A 437 13.28 24.32 22.37
N ASN A 438 13.22 23.00 22.57
CA ASN A 438 14.03 22.28 23.55
C ASN A 438 15.17 21.49 22.87
N ASN A 439 15.47 21.77 21.60
CA ASN A 439 16.50 21.05 20.87
C ASN A 439 17.91 21.42 21.35
N VAL A 440 18.47 20.60 22.23
CA VAL A 440 19.80 20.81 22.86
C VAL A 440 20.91 21.05 21.84
N ASN A 441 20.90 20.34 20.70
CA ASN A 441 21.90 20.50 19.64
C ASN A 441 21.80 21.89 18.98
N VAL A 442 20.59 22.34 18.64
CA VAL A 442 20.36 23.66 18.04
C VAL A 442 20.67 24.80 19.02
N LEU A 443 20.28 24.64 20.30
CA LEU A 443 20.65 25.59 21.37
C LEU A 443 22.16 25.71 21.50
N GLY A 444 22.88 24.58 21.49
CA GLY A 444 24.35 24.55 21.55
C GLY A 444 25.04 25.17 20.34
N GLN A 445 24.55 24.88 19.13
CA GLN A 445 25.06 25.51 17.89
C GLN A 445 24.86 27.02 17.90
N LEU A 446 23.69 27.49 18.33
CA LEU A 446 23.37 28.91 18.40
C LEU A 446 24.18 29.62 19.52
N GLY A 447 24.38 28.97 20.67
CA GLY A 447 25.26 29.44 21.75
C GLY A 447 26.71 29.58 21.28
N LEU A 448 27.23 28.60 20.54
CA LEU A 448 28.57 28.66 19.95
C LEU A 448 28.74 29.82 18.97
N ILE A 449 27.73 30.10 18.14
CA ILE A 449 27.75 31.26 17.22
C ILE A 449 27.79 32.57 18.02
N TYR A 450 26.92 32.73 19.02
CA TYR A 450 26.92 33.95 19.84
C TYR A 450 28.22 34.13 20.64
N ASN A 451 28.82 33.05 21.16
CA ASN A 451 30.14 33.07 21.78
C ASN A 451 31.22 33.60 20.80
N ASN A 452 31.20 33.12 19.56
CA ASN A 452 32.16 33.53 18.53
C ASN A 452 31.95 35.01 18.11
N LEU A 453 30.70 35.47 18.06
CA LEU A 453 30.32 36.88 17.88
C LEU A 453 30.53 37.76 19.13
N LYS A 454 31.05 37.20 20.23
CA LYS A 454 31.26 37.85 21.54
C LYS A 454 29.97 38.38 22.20
N MET A 455 28.82 37.85 21.81
CA MET A 455 27.50 38.09 22.41
C MET A 455 27.31 37.15 23.61
N MET A 456 28.03 37.47 24.70
CA MET A 456 28.20 36.54 25.83
C MET A 456 26.91 36.25 26.59
N ALA A 457 26.04 37.25 26.79
CA ALA A 457 24.80 37.05 27.56
C ALA A 457 23.82 36.10 26.84
N GLU A 458 23.74 36.22 25.51
CA GLU A 458 22.94 35.35 24.64
C GLU A 458 23.52 33.93 24.60
N SER A 459 24.85 33.81 24.46
CA SER A 459 25.57 32.54 24.54
C SER A 459 25.31 31.81 25.86
N ASP A 460 25.55 32.49 26.99
CA ASP A 460 25.42 31.92 28.33
C ASP A 460 23.97 31.48 28.58
N SER A 461 22.97 32.31 28.22
CA SER A 461 21.54 31.96 28.34
C SER A 461 21.15 30.70 27.55
N LEU A 462 21.73 30.49 26.36
CA LEU A 462 21.44 29.31 25.54
C LEU A 462 22.12 28.05 26.07
N TYR A 463 23.37 28.15 26.53
CA TYR A 463 24.04 27.02 27.16
C TYR A 463 23.40 26.62 28.49
N GLU A 464 22.98 27.59 29.31
CA GLU A 464 22.22 27.32 30.54
C GLU A 464 20.88 26.64 30.24
N LEU A 465 20.14 27.08 29.22
CA LEU A 465 18.90 26.42 28.80
C LEU A 465 19.16 25.00 28.29
N ALA A 466 20.21 24.79 27.50
CA ALA A 466 20.60 23.47 27.01
C ALA A 466 20.96 22.51 28.16
N LEU A 467 21.70 22.97 29.17
CA LEU A 467 22.06 22.18 30.35
C LEU A 467 20.91 21.99 31.34
N GLN A 468 19.89 22.87 31.35
CA GLN A 468 18.64 22.62 32.08
C GLN A 468 17.82 21.47 31.47
N ILE A 469 17.92 21.27 30.15
CA ILE A 469 17.23 20.20 29.41
C ILE A 469 18.01 18.89 29.48
N ASP A 470 19.32 18.92 29.18
CA ASP A 470 20.24 17.78 29.28
C ASP A 470 21.51 18.17 30.06
N PRO A 471 21.49 18.03 31.40
CA PRO A 471 22.64 18.36 32.26
C PRO A 471 23.90 17.53 31.95
N LYS A 472 23.75 16.38 31.28
CA LYS A 472 24.85 15.45 31.00
C LYS A 472 25.37 15.55 29.56
N ASN A 473 24.91 16.53 28.79
CA ASN A 473 25.35 16.68 27.42
C ASN A 473 26.85 17.02 27.36
N ALA A 474 27.68 16.08 26.91
CA ALA A 474 29.13 16.24 26.91
C ALA A 474 29.60 17.41 26.05
N LEU A 475 28.98 17.62 24.88
CA LEU A 475 29.36 18.69 23.96
C LEU A 475 29.02 20.07 24.52
N ILE A 476 27.84 20.24 25.12
CA ILE A 476 27.44 21.52 25.75
C ILE A 476 28.31 21.82 26.97
N ASN A 477 28.52 20.82 27.84
CA ASN A 477 29.38 20.97 29.01
C ASN A 477 30.81 21.40 28.60
N ASN A 478 31.40 20.73 27.60
CA ASN A 478 32.70 21.12 27.06
C ASN A 478 32.72 22.56 26.51
N ASN A 479 31.80 22.87 25.59
CA ASN A 479 31.84 24.15 24.87
C ASN A 479 31.58 25.35 25.79
N TYR A 480 30.71 25.17 26.79
CA TYR A 480 30.45 26.22 27.77
C TYR A 480 31.58 26.32 28.82
N ALA A 481 32.14 25.21 29.29
CA ALA A 481 33.32 25.21 30.16
C ALA A 481 34.52 25.90 29.49
N TYR A 482 34.75 25.64 28.20
CA TYR A 482 35.77 26.33 27.41
C TYR A 482 35.51 27.84 27.38
N SER A 483 34.29 28.26 27.02
CA SER A 483 33.88 29.68 26.99
C SER A 483 34.03 30.40 28.34
N LEU A 484 33.75 29.73 29.45
CA LEU A 484 33.95 30.26 30.81
C LEU A 484 35.43 30.39 31.15
N SER A 485 36.23 29.36 30.88
CA SER A 485 37.68 29.36 31.13
C SER A 485 38.43 30.40 30.31
N GLU A 486 38.00 30.64 29.07
CA GLU A 486 38.58 31.68 28.21
C GLU A 486 38.35 33.09 28.74
N ARG A 487 37.23 33.31 29.44
CA ARG A 487 36.87 34.57 30.07
C ARG A 487 37.37 34.73 31.51
N ASP A 488 38.04 33.72 32.06
CA ASP A 488 38.47 33.66 33.47
C ASP A 488 37.28 33.75 34.45
N LEU A 489 36.17 33.07 34.12
CA LEU A 489 34.92 33.08 34.88
C LEU A 489 34.57 31.67 35.40
N GLU A 490 34.04 31.59 36.62
CA GLU A 490 33.47 30.37 37.23
C GLU A 490 34.36 29.11 37.02
N LEU A 491 35.68 29.23 37.17
CA LEU A 491 36.64 28.17 36.81
C LEU A 491 36.37 26.83 37.52
N GLU A 492 35.93 26.86 38.78
CA GLU A 492 35.54 25.66 39.53
C GLU A 492 34.30 24.97 38.93
N ARG A 493 33.35 25.74 38.38
CA ARG A 493 32.18 25.21 37.68
C ARG A 493 32.56 24.68 36.30
N ALA A 494 33.41 25.40 35.56
CA ALA A 494 33.96 24.92 34.30
C ALA A 494 34.70 23.59 34.49
N LEU A 495 35.41 23.44 35.61
CA LEU A 495 36.07 22.20 36.03
C LEU A 495 35.07 21.05 36.26
N GLU A 496 33.98 21.26 37.00
CA GLU A 496 32.91 20.27 37.17
C GLU A 496 32.26 19.87 35.83
N MET A 497 32.04 20.84 34.95
CA MET A 497 31.43 20.62 33.63
C MET A 497 32.33 19.82 32.69
N ILE A 498 33.62 20.14 32.61
CA ILE A 498 34.53 19.38 31.73
C ILE A 498 34.74 17.94 32.23
N GLU A 499 34.64 17.69 33.55
CA GLU A 499 34.65 16.34 34.12
C GLU A 499 33.44 15.50 33.67
N ILE A 500 32.27 16.11 33.45
CA ILE A 500 31.10 15.44 32.85
C ILE A 500 31.39 15.02 31.39
N ALA A 501 32.00 15.90 30.59
CA ALA A 501 32.35 15.59 29.20
C ALA A 501 33.45 14.51 29.10
N MET A 502 34.48 14.60 29.96
CA MET A 502 35.56 13.62 30.08
C MET A 502 35.07 12.24 30.57
N ALA A 503 33.99 12.20 31.35
CA ALA A 503 33.35 10.94 31.73
C ALA A 503 32.57 10.27 30.58
N ALA A 504 32.15 11.05 29.56
CA ALA A 504 31.50 10.52 28.36
C ALA A 504 32.51 10.04 27.31
N ASP A 505 33.58 10.80 27.06
CA ASP A 505 34.68 10.39 26.18
C ASP A 505 36.04 10.94 26.68
N SER A 506 36.74 10.11 27.47
CA SER A 506 38.06 10.44 28.03
C SER A 506 39.23 10.47 27.03
N SER A 507 38.93 10.16 25.76
CA SER A 507 39.84 10.19 24.61
C SER A 507 39.57 11.35 23.66
N ASN A 508 38.49 12.13 23.84
CA ASN A 508 38.19 13.25 22.96
C ASN A 508 39.27 14.34 23.08
N SER A 509 39.93 14.68 21.96
CA SER A 509 41.00 15.67 21.95
C SER A 509 40.52 17.06 22.41
N SER A 510 39.32 17.50 22.02
CA SER A 510 38.79 18.81 22.40
C SER A 510 38.42 18.88 23.88
N TYR A 511 37.99 17.74 24.47
CA TYR A 511 37.68 17.68 25.90
C TYR A 511 38.97 17.66 26.74
N LEU A 512 39.99 16.94 26.27
CA LEU A 512 41.32 16.93 26.87
C LEU A 512 41.99 18.32 26.85
N ASP A 513 41.90 19.03 25.73
CA ASP A 513 42.40 20.40 25.60
C ASP A 513 41.70 21.36 26.56
N THR A 514 40.36 21.40 26.53
CA THR A 514 39.56 22.22 27.44
C THR A 514 39.88 21.94 28.91
N TYR A 515 40.07 20.67 29.29
CA TYR A 515 40.42 20.29 30.66
C TYR A 515 41.81 20.80 31.06
N GLY A 516 42.79 20.69 30.17
CA GLY A 516 44.12 21.23 30.39
C GLY A 516 44.14 22.77 30.43
N TRP A 517 43.33 23.42 29.60
CA TRP A 517 43.20 24.88 29.58
C TRP A 517 42.56 25.43 30.87
N ILE A 518 41.56 24.75 31.43
CA ILE A 518 41.01 25.08 32.75
C ILE A 518 42.08 24.97 33.84
N PHE A 519 42.92 23.91 33.82
CA PHE A 519 44.06 23.83 34.75
C PHE A 519 45.11 24.92 34.53
N PHE A 520 45.33 25.36 33.29
CA PHE A 520 46.22 26.50 32.99
C PHE A 520 45.71 27.79 33.63
N LYS A 521 44.42 28.11 33.49
CA LYS A 521 43.78 29.29 34.13
C LYS A 521 43.81 29.20 35.66
N LEU A 522 43.63 27.99 36.22
CA LEU A 522 43.77 27.71 37.66
C LEU A 522 45.24 27.72 38.17
N GLY A 523 46.24 27.85 37.29
CA GLY A 523 47.67 27.88 37.64
C GLY A 523 48.31 26.51 37.91
N ASP A 524 47.60 25.40 37.67
CA ASP A 524 48.14 24.03 37.76
C ASP A 524 48.78 23.61 36.43
N TYR A 525 49.91 24.24 36.13
CA TYR A 525 50.60 24.08 34.84
C TYR A 525 51.09 22.64 34.58
N ASP A 526 51.28 21.83 35.63
CA ASP A 526 51.68 20.43 35.49
C ASP A 526 50.53 19.56 34.98
N LYS A 527 49.30 19.75 35.51
CA LYS A 527 48.10 19.11 34.94
C LYS A 527 47.76 19.67 33.58
N ALA A 528 47.88 20.98 33.39
CA ALA A 528 47.64 21.61 32.09
C ALA A 528 48.52 20.98 31.00
N TYR A 529 49.82 20.84 31.28
CA TYR A 529 50.78 20.19 30.39
C TYR A 529 50.38 18.76 30.07
N TYR A 530 50.02 17.98 31.10
CA TYR A 530 49.62 16.58 30.93
C TYR A 530 48.40 16.43 30.00
N TYR A 531 47.34 17.22 30.21
CA TYR A 531 46.09 17.07 29.45
C TYR A 531 46.18 17.63 28.03
N ILE A 532 46.79 18.80 27.82
CA ILE A 532 47.02 19.36 26.47
C ILE A 532 47.99 18.48 25.67
N LYS A 533 49.05 17.95 26.31
CA LYS A 533 49.95 16.98 25.65
C LYS A 533 49.21 15.71 25.24
N LYS A 534 48.30 15.21 26.09
CA LYS A 534 47.45 14.04 25.77
C LYS A 534 46.46 14.34 24.64
N ALA A 535 45.90 15.55 24.55
CA ALA A 535 45.06 15.96 23.41
C ALA A 535 45.81 15.81 22.08
N ILE A 536 47.05 16.33 22.04
CA ILE A 536 47.97 16.24 20.89
C ILE A 536 48.40 14.79 20.57
N ASP A 537 48.39 13.88 21.54
CA ASP A 537 48.75 12.46 21.31
C ASP A 537 47.58 11.61 20.76
N VAL A 538 46.34 12.12 20.81
CA VAL A 538 45.14 11.39 20.34
C VAL A 538 44.59 11.93 19.02
N SER A 539 44.90 13.17 18.67
CA SER A 539 44.52 13.81 17.39
C SER A 539 45.73 14.51 16.77
N ASP A 540 45.75 14.63 15.44
CA ASP A 540 46.70 15.50 14.76
C ASP A 540 46.66 16.92 15.36
N ALA A 541 47.86 17.47 15.62
CA ALA A 541 47.99 18.76 16.29
C ALA A 541 47.54 19.92 15.39
N ASN A 542 46.57 20.70 15.86
CA ASN A 542 46.15 21.95 15.24
C ASN A 542 46.86 23.17 15.87
N ALA A 543 46.69 24.35 15.27
CA ALA A 543 47.35 25.57 15.73
C ALA A 543 47.03 25.90 17.21
N VAL A 544 45.77 25.75 17.63
CA VAL A 544 45.30 26.07 19.00
C VAL A 544 45.92 25.13 20.03
N LEU A 545 45.97 23.82 19.76
CA LEU A 545 46.60 22.84 20.66
C LEU A 545 48.11 23.14 20.86
N LEU A 546 48.80 23.52 19.78
CA LEU A 546 50.21 23.90 19.83
C LEU A 546 50.40 25.24 20.55
N GLU A 547 49.48 26.18 20.40
CA GLU A 547 49.47 27.46 21.13
C GLU A 547 49.30 27.23 22.64
N HIS A 548 48.26 26.50 23.06
CA HIS A 548 48.02 26.17 24.46
C HIS A 548 49.21 25.44 25.09
N LEU A 549 49.84 24.50 24.37
CA LEU A 549 51.02 23.81 24.88
C LEU A 549 52.23 24.75 25.03
N GLY A 550 52.40 25.69 24.08
CA GLY A 550 53.42 26.74 24.17
C GLY A 550 53.21 27.65 25.39
N ASP A 551 51.96 28.08 25.62
CA ASP A 551 51.58 28.93 26.76
C ASP A 551 51.85 28.23 28.10
N VAL A 552 51.48 26.95 28.23
CA VAL A 552 51.79 26.13 29.41
C VAL A 552 53.29 25.99 29.62
N LEU A 553 54.06 25.68 28.57
CA LEU A 553 55.51 25.56 28.63
C LEU A 553 56.18 26.88 29.06
N PHE A 554 55.67 28.02 28.59
CA PHE A 554 56.13 29.34 28.99
C PHE A 554 55.90 29.57 30.49
N MET A 555 54.71 29.25 31.01
CA MET A 555 54.41 29.38 32.45
C MET A 555 55.17 28.38 33.33
N GLN A 556 55.60 27.24 32.79
CA GLN A 556 56.58 26.33 33.43
C GLN A 556 58.04 26.85 33.35
N GLY A 557 58.30 27.99 32.73
CA GLY A 557 59.65 28.56 32.56
C GLY A 557 60.49 27.94 31.43
N LYS A 558 59.90 27.12 30.56
CA LYS A 558 60.56 26.45 29.43
C LYS A 558 60.44 27.29 28.16
N THR A 559 60.91 28.54 28.23
CA THR A 559 60.70 29.56 27.17
C THR A 559 61.22 29.15 25.79
N GLU A 560 62.32 28.39 25.71
CA GLU A 560 62.84 27.90 24.42
C GLU A 560 61.92 26.84 23.77
N GLU A 561 61.34 25.94 24.57
CA GLU A 561 60.36 24.94 24.08
C GLU A 561 59.05 25.64 23.68
N ALA A 562 58.56 26.58 24.50
CA ALA A 562 57.36 27.37 24.19
C ALA A 562 57.46 28.07 22.82
N LEU A 563 58.63 28.66 22.52
CA LEU A 563 58.89 29.33 21.25
C LEU A 563 58.90 28.38 20.03
N ASP A 564 59.29 27.11 20.19
CA ASP A 564 59.15 26.10 19.13
C ASP A 564 57.67 25.79 18.83
N PHE A 565 56.89 25.56 19.90
CA PHE A 565 55.47 25.26 19.77
C PHE A 565 54.67 26.43 19.18
N TRP A 566 54.92 27.67 19.59
CA TRP A 566 54.28 28.85 18.97
C TRP A 566 54.67 29.06 17.50
N LYS A 567 55.92 28.76 17.10
CA LYS A 567 56.31 28.81 15.68
C LYS A 567 55.56 27.79 14.85
N ARG A 568 55.43 26.56 15.35
CA ARG A 568 54.69 25.49 14.69
C ARG A 568 53.18 25.77 14.65
N ALA A 569 52.63 26.41 15.69
CA ALA A 569 51.27 26.94 15.65
C ALA A 569 51.09 28.00 14.56
N LEU A 570 52.04 28.95 14.45
CA LEU A 570 52.04 30.01 13.43
C LEU A 570 52.29 29.48 12.01
N GLU A 571 52.98 28.35 11.84
CA GLU A 571 53.09 27.65 10.55
C GLU A 571 51.74 27.07 10.09
N LEU A 572 50.86 26.70 11.03
CA LEU A 572 49.50 26.21 10.75
C LEU A 572 48.47 27.35 10.59
N ASP A 573 48.62 28.46 11.34
CA ASP A 573 47.81 29.67 11.21
C ASP A 573 48.69 30.93 11.06
N SER A 574 49.24 31.11 9.87
CA SER A 574 50.15 32.22 9.53
C SER A 574 49.51 33.62 9.60
N SER A 575 48.18 33.69 9.76
CA SER A 575 47.39 34.93 9.88
C SER A 575 47.19 35.39 11.32
N ASN A 576 47.52 34.57 12.32
CA ASN A 576 47.20 34.84 13.71
C ASN A 576 48.13 35.90 14.33
N GLU A 577 47.59 37.11 14.54
CA GLU A 577 48.32 38.23 15.13
C GLU A 577 48.83 37.96 16.56
N THR A 578 48.09 37.16 17.36
CA THR A 578 48.48 36.77 18.71
C THR A 578 49.72 35.88 18.69
N LEU A 579 49.72 34.84 17.83
CA LEU A 579 50.88 33.96 17.63
C LEU A 579 52.09 34.73 17.06
N LEU A 580 51.87 35.64 16.12
CA LEU A 580 52.91 36.55 15.62
C LEU A 580 53.54 37.40 16.73
N ASN A 581 52.73 37.91 17.67
CA ASN A 581 53.21 38.65 18.83
C ASN A 581 53.99 37.75 19.80
N LYS A 582 53.46 36.56 20.13
CA LYS A 582 54.12 35.56 20.99
C LYS A 582 55.49 35.14 20.45
N VAL A 583 55.57 34.82 19.15
CA VAL A 583 56.83 34.41 18.49
C VAL A 583 57.85 35.56 18.39
N SER A 584 57.39 36.80 18.21
CA SER A 584 58.30 37.95 18.06
C SER A 584 58.79 38.56 19.37
N THR A 585 57.97 38.51 20.44
CA THR A 585 58.32 39.03 21.77
C THR A 585 58.88 37.97 22.72
N GLY A 586 58.53 36.70 22.52
CA GLY A 586 58.87 35.61 23.44
C GLY A 586 58.06 35.64 24.75
N ALA A 587 56.86 36.23 24.75
CA ALA A 587 55.97 36.36 25.90
C ALA A 587 54.50 36.17 25.48
N ILE A 588 53.65 35.80 26.44
CA ILE A 588 52.18 35.71 26.30
C ILE A 588 51.48 37.03 26.66
#